data_AF-A0A3M2VJD5-F1
#
_entry.id   AF-A0A3M2VJD5-F1
#
_cell.length_a   1.000
_cell.length_b   1.000
_cell.length_c   1.000
_cell.angle_alpha   90.00
_cell.angle_beta   90.00
_cell.angle_gamma   90.00
#
_symmetry.space_group_name_H-M   'P 1'
#
loop_
_entity.id
_entity.type
_entity.pdbx_description
1 polymer ?
#
loop_
_entity_poly.entity_id
_entity_poly.type
_entity_poly.pdbx_seq_one_letter_code
_entity_poly.pdbx_strand_id
1 'polypeptide(L)'
;MGKHLTLRYRGFSRQFSLAVLMRLSVAVALTVLVALGSLAVGKINLSPATLMSVFAGHADASLVFIVEQLRMPRLALAALVGAALAVSGLILQSIIRNPLASPDLLGITSGASAAAVLYLSFFSAALGAQFLPLAAITGAGLAALVIYLLAWNQGASPLRMVLIGVGVSALLAAVTTFILVFSPLTTTLSAYVWLTGSVYGASWSEPRALAGWLLLTVPLLVLLARQGAHATTG
;
A
#
# COMPACT_ATOMS: atom_id res chain seq x y z
N MET A 1 -13.59 -24.42 24.04
CA MET A 1 -13.13 -25.44 23.06
C MET A 1 -13.39 -24.92 21.66
N GLY A 2 -12.38 -24.42 20.96
CA GLY A 2 -12.56 -23.91 19.59
C GLY A 2 -12.90 -25.05 18.64
N LYS A 3 -13.97 -24.94 17.86
CA LYS A 3 -14.24 -25.89 16.78
C LYS A 3 -13.14 -25.72 15.73
N HIS A 4 -12.34 -26.76 15.51
CA HIS A 4 -11.29 -26.78 14.50
C HIS A 4 -11.76 -27.60 13.30
N LEU A 5 -11.65 -27.03 12.11
CA LEU A 5 -11.85 -27.74 10.85
C LEU A 5 -10.50 -28.29 10.41
N THR A 6 -10.40 -29.61 10.30
CA THR A 6 -9.20 -30.28 9.79
C THR A 6 -9.40 -30.55 8.30
N LEU A 7 -8.62 -29.89 7.45
CA LEU A 7 -8.63 -30.11 6.01
C LEU A 7 -7.44 -31.00 5.67
N ARG A 8 -7.72 -32.27 5.34
CA ARG A 8 -6.71 -33.28 5.03
C ARG A 8 -6.86 -33.68 3.56
N TYR A 9 -5.98 -33.18 2.70
CA TYR A 9 -5.91 -33.59 1.30
C TYR A 9 -4.50 -34.10 0.98
N ARG A 10 -4.39 -35.41 0.77
CA ARG A 10 -3.13 -36.15 0.52
C ARG A 10 -2.02 -35.80 1.54
N GLY A 11 -1.01 -35.01 1.14
CA GLY A 11 0.12 -34.60 1.99
C GLY A 11 -0.08 -33.27 2.74
N PHE A 12 -1.23 -32.62 2.58
CA PHE A 12 -1.53 -31.33 3.21
C PHE A 12 -2.52 -31.54 4.37
N SER A 13 -2.05 -31.35 5.61
CA SER A 13 -2.89 -31.30 6.81
C SER A 13 -2.82 -29.89 7.39
N ARG A 14 -3.91 -29.13 7.32
CA ARG A 14 -4.04 -27.80 7.93
C ARG A 14 -5.25 -27.79 8.87
N GLN A 15 -5.06 -27.24 10.06
CA GLN A 15 -6.15 -26.99 11.00
C GLN A 15 -6.52 -25.51 10.94
N PHE A 16 -7.79 -25.22 10.62
CA PHE A 16 -8.33 -23.88 10.68
C PHE A 16 -9.26 -23.78 11.88
N SER A 17 -9.10 -22.74 12.70
CA SER A 17 -10.11 -22.45 13.72
C SER A 17 -11.34 -21.84 13.05
N LEU A 18 -12.52 -22.33 13.42
CA LEU A 18 -13.79 -21.84 12.84
C LEU A 18 -13.97 -20.33 13.09
N ALA A 19 -13.46 -19.83 14.21
CA ALA A 19 -13.46 -18.41 14.54
C ALA A 19 -12.63 -17.56 13.57
N VAL A 20 -11.47 -18.04 13.10
CA VAL A 20 -10.67 -17.34 12.09
C VAL A 20 -11.39 -17.33 10.76
N LEU A 21 -11.97 -18.46 10.35
CA LEU A 21 -12.72 -18.55 9.09
C LEU A 21 -13.92 -17.59 9.09
N MET A 22 -14.67 -17.52 10.20
CA MET A 22 -15.78 -16.58 10.37
C MET A 22 -15.34 -15.11 10.33
N ARG A 23 -14.23 -14.76 11.01
CA ARG A 23 -13.69 -13.39 10.97
C ARG A 23 -13.25 -12.99 9.56
N LEU A 24 -12.61 -13.91 8.84
CA LEU A 24 -12.21 -13.68 7.44
C LEU A 24 -13.42 -13.54 6.53
N SER A 25 -14.45 -14.37 6.68
CA SER A 25 -15.66 -14.26 5.86
C SER A 25 -16.40 -12.93 6.11
N VAL A 26 -16.48 -12.49 7.36
CA VAL A 26 -17.07 -11.18 7.70
C VAL A 26 -16.25 -10.04 7.11
N ALA A 27 -14.91 -10.10 7.23
CA ALA A 27 -14.04 -9.07 6.66
C ALA A 27 -14.19 -8.98 5.14
N VAL A 28 -14.19 -10.13 4.43
CA VAL A 28 -14.40 -10.16 2.97
C VAL A 28 -15.77 -9.63 2.59
N ALA A 29 -16.84 -10.04 3.30
CA ALA A 29 -18.18 -9.55 3.04
C ALA A 29 -18.29 -8.02 3.22
N LEU A 30 -17.68 -7.48 4.29
CA LEU A 30 -17.61 -6.04 4.52
C LEU A 30 -16.82 -5.31 3.43
N THR A 31 -15.67 -5.85 3.01
CA THR A 31 -14.88 -5.27 1.91
C THR A 31 -15.68 -5.22 0.60
N VAL A 32 -16.40 -6.30 0.26
CA VAL A 32 -17.25 -6.34 -0.94
C VAL A 32 -18.40 -5.34 -0.84
N LEU A 33 -19.05 -5.25 0.33
CA LEU A 33 -20.14 -4.30 0.55
C LEU A 33 -19.67 -2.84 0.42
N VAL A 34 -18.52 -2.50 1.02
CA VAL A 34 -17.91 -1.18 0.90
C VAL A 34 -17.50 -0.89 -0.54
N ALA A 35 -16.97 -1.89 -1.26
CA ALA A 35 -16.61 -1.75 -2.67
C ALA A 35 -17.82 -1.42 -3.55
N LEU A 36 -18.93 -2.15 -3.39
CA LEU A 36 -20.18 -1.88 -4.10
C LEU A 36 -20.75 -0.50 -3.74
N GLY A 37 -20.73 -0.14 -2.46
CA GLY A 37 -21.13 1.20 -2.01
C GLY A 37 -20.27 2.31 -2.62
N SER A 38 -18.95 2.10 -2.68
CA SER A 38 -18.02 3.05 -3.31
C SER A 38 -18.26 3.22 -4.81
N LEU A 39 -18.82 2.23 -5.51
CA LEU A 39 -19.21 2.37 -6.91
C LEU A 39 -20.52 3.13 -7.06
N ALA A 40 -21.42 3.06 -6.07
CA ALA A 40 -22.70 3.77 -6.08
C ALA A 40 -22.55 5.26 -5.77
N VAL A 41 -21.71 5.59 -4.78
CA VAL A 41 -21.55 6.96 -4.25
C VAL A 41 -20.55 7.76 -5.09
N GLY A 42 -20.90 9.00 -5.43
CA GLY A 42 -20.00 9.91 -6.14
C GLY A 42 -20.67 11.24 -6.47
N LYS A 43 -20.08 12.02 -7.40
CA LYS A 43 -20.67 13.29 -7.88
C LYS A 43 -22.10 13.10 -8.42
N ILE A 44 -22.36 11.94 -9.00
CA ILE A 44 -23.69 11.47 -9.40
C ILE A 44 -23.94 10.16 -8.64
N ASN A 45 -24.92 10.13 -7.76
CA ASN A 45 -25.25 8.90 -7.04
C ASN A 45 -26.01 7.94 -7.96
N LEU A 46 -25.56 6.70 -8.00
CA LEU A 46 -26.16 5.65 -8.83
C LEU A 46 -27.01 4.74 -7.94
N SER A 47 -28.24 4.48 -8.36
CA SER A 47 -29.07 3.47 -7.71
C SER A 47 -28.48 2.07 -7.94
N PRO A 48 -28.74 1.08 -7.07
CA PRO A 48 -28.31 -0.29 -7.29
C PRO A 48 -28.80 -0.87 -8.64
N ALA A 49 -30.02 -0.51 -9.06
CA ALA A 49 -30.57 -0.92 -10.34
C ALA A 49 -29.77 -0.35 -11.52
N THR A 50 -29.35 0.92 -11.42
CA THR A 50 -28.51 1.58 -12.44
C THR A 50 -27.10 0.97 -12.50
N LEU A 51 -26.52 0.61 -11.35
CA LEU A 51 -25.24 -0.10 -11.35
C LEU A 51 -25.35 -1.46 -12.03
N MET A 52 -26.42 -2.22 -11.75
CA MET A 52 -26.66 -3.50 -12.41
C MET A 52 -26.87 -3.34 -13.92
N SER A 53 -27.55 -2.28 -14.39
CA SER A 53 -27.71 -2.04 -15.83
C SER A 53 -26.38 -1.70 -16.52
N VAL A 54 -25.45 -1.03 -15.82
CA VAL A 54 -24.08 -0.81 -16.33
C VAL A 54 -23.35 -2.13 -16.52
N PHE A 55 -23.35 -3.01 -15.52
CA PHE A 55 -22.71 -4.33 -15.63
C PHE A 55 -23.40 -5.26 -16.62
N ALA A 56 -24.71 -5.10 -16.81
CA ALA A 56 -25.47 -5.85 -17.81
C ALA A 56 -25.28 -5.30 -19.24
N GLY A 57 -24.56 -4.19 -19.44
CA GLY A 57 -24.34 -3.59 -20.76
C GLY A 57 -25.55 -2.85 -21.34
N HIS A 58 -26.56 -2.52 -20.52
CA HIS A 58 -27.80 -1.85 -20.94
C HIS A 58 -27.85 -0.37 -20.53
N ALA A 59 -26.78 0.15 -19.92
CA ALA A 59 -26.71 1.55 -19.49
C ALA A 59 -26.21 2.48 -20.59
N ASP A 60 -26.48 3.77 -20.43
CA ASP A 60 -25.95 4.82 -21.29
C ASP A 60 -24.41 4.86 -21.24
N ALA A 61 -23.79 5.22 -22.37
CA ALA A 61 -22.33 5.25 -22.53
C ALA A 61 -21.65 6.18 -21.52
N SER A 62 -22.33 7.27 -21.11
CA SER A 62 -21.82 8.19 -20.09
C SER A 62 -21.69 7.52 -18.71
N LEU A 63 -22.67 6.69 -18.33
CA LEU A 63 -22.67 5.97 -17.06
C LEU A 63 -21.63 4.84 -17.06
N VAL A 64 -21.51 4.13 -18.19
CA VAL A 64 -20.45 3.13 -18.39
C VAL A 64 -19.09 3.77 -18.21
N PHE A 65 -18.82 4.91 -18.87
CA PHE A 65 -17.55 5.61 -18.71
C PHE A 65 -17.27 6.02 -17.25
N ILE A 66 -18.26 6.57 -16.54
CA ILE A 66 -18.09 6.97 -15.13
C ILE A 66 -17.74 5.76 -14.26
N VAL A 67 -18.47 4.66 -14.39
CA VAL A 67 -18.25 3.47 -13.56
C VAL A 67 -16.94 2.79 -13.94
N GLU A 68 -16.71 2.53 -15.23
CA GLU A 68 -15.59 1.71 -15.69
C GLU A 68 -14.26 2.45 -15.78
N GLN A 69 -14.25 3.72 -16.14
CA GLN A 69 -13.00 4.46 -16.39
C GLN A 69 -12.64 5.40 -15.23
N LEU A 70 -13.58 5.76 -14.36
CA LEU A 70 -13.31 6.67 -13.24
C LEU A 70 -13.42 5.99 -11.87
N ARG A 71 -14.46 5.16 -11.64
CA ARG A 71 -14.70 4.55 -10.31
C ARG A 71 -13.99 3.23 -10.12
N MET A 72 -14.07 2.32 -11.08
CA MET A 72 -13.45 0.99 -10.98
C MET A 72 -11.92 1.03 -10.83
N PRO A 73 -11.16 1.84 -11.58
CA PRO A 73 -9.70 1.89 -11.40
C PRO A 73 -9.32 2.43 -10.02
N ARG A 74 -10.04 3.47 -9.56
CA ARG A 74 -9.85 4.04 -8.22
C ARG A 74 -10.16 3.03 -7.11
N LEU A 75 -11.24 2.27 -7.25
CA LEU A 75 -11.61 1.20 -6.31
C LEU A 75 -10.54 0.10 -6.30
N ALA A 76 -10.12 -0.37 -7.48
CA ALA A 76 -9.10 -1.40 -7.62
C ALA A 76 -7.77 -0.94 -7.00
N LEU A 77 -7.35 0.29 -7.28
CA LEU A 77 -6.13 0.86 -6.72
C LEU A 77 -6.23 0.97 -5.19
N ALA A 78 -7.34 1.47 -4.65
CA ALA A 78 -7.54 1.57 -3.19
C ALA A 78 -7.50 0.20 -2.51
N ALA A 79 -8.11 -0.83 -3.12
CA ALA A 79 -8.08 -2.19 -2.60
C ALA A 79 -6.65 -2.78 -2.61
N LEU A 80 -5.92 -2.61 -3.72
CA LEU A 80 -4.55 -3.10 -3.86
C LEU A 80 -3.56 -2.38 -2.93
N VAL A 81 -3.67 -1.06 -2.81
CA VAL A 81 -2.85 -0.28 -1.86
C VAL A 81 -3.17 -0.69 -0.42
N GLY A 82 -4.45 -0.85 -0.06
CA GLY A 82 -4.86 -1.33 1.26
C GLY A 82 -4.29 -2.73 1.56
N ALA A 83 -4.31 -3.64 0.59
CA ALA A 83 -3.69 -4.96 0.73
C ALA A 83 -2.16 -4.88 0.90
N ALA A 84 -1.49 -4.04 0.11
CA ALA A 84 -0.04 -3.83 0.22
C ALA A 84 0.36 -3.28 1.60
N LEU A 85 -0.38 -2.28 2.11
CA LEU A 85 -0.17 -1.71 3.43
C LEU A 85 -0.42 -2.73 4.55
N ALA A 86 -1.47 -3.55 4.43
CA ALA A 86 -1.76 -4.62 5.39
C ALA A 86 -0.63 -5.66 5.45
N VAL A 87 -0.10 -6.08 4.29
CA VAL A 87 1.04 -7.02 4.19
C VAL A 87 2.30 -6.40 4.79
N SER A 88 2.61 -5.14 4.43
CA SER A 88 3.77 -4.42 4.98
C SER A 88 3.70 -4.28 6.50
N GLY A 89 2.53 -3.89 7.04
CA GLY A 89 2.28 -3.80 8.47
C GLY A 89 2.47 -5.15 9.17
N LEU A 90 1.93 -6.24 8.62
CA LEU A 90 2.09 -7.58 9.18
C LEU A 90 3.56 -8.02 9.22
N ILE A 91 4.32 -7.77 8.15
CA ILE A 91 5.75 -8.09 8.07
C ILE A 91 6.50 -7.33 9.17
N LEU A 92 6.27 -6.02 9.26
CA LEU A 92 6.99 -5.20 10.22
C LEU A 92 6.65 -5.56 11.67
N GLN A 93 5.37 -5.75 11.96
CA GLN A 93 4.91 -6.19 13.28
C GLN A 93 5.52 -7.55 13.66
N SER A 94 5.71 -8.45 12.69
CA SER A 94 6.36 -9.75 12.91
C SER A 94 7.86 -9.63 13.19
N ILE A 95 8.57 -8.73 12.51
CA ILE A 95 10.01 -8.49 12.69
C ILE A 95 10.29 -7.79 14.04
N ILE A 96 9.56 -6.71 14.31
CA ILE A 96 9.74 -5.92 15.54
C ILE A 96 9.14 -6.66 16.75
N ARG A 97 8.23 -7.62 16.52
CA ARG A 97 7.44 -8.30 17.54
C ARG A 97 6.67 -7.31 18.42
N ASN A 98 6.20 -6.23 17.80
CA ASN A 98 5.41 -5.18 18.45
C ASN A 98 4.15 -4.92 17.60
N PRO A 99 2.94 -5.21 18.13
CA PRO A 99 1.70 -5.00 17.40
C PRO A 99 1.40 -3.52 17.10
N LEU A 100 2.11 -2.59 17.73
CA LEU A 100 2.01 -1.14 17.47
C LEU A 100 2.98 -0.64 16.40
N ALA A 101 3.84 -1.51 15.85
CA ALA A 101 4.76 -1.11 14.80
C ALA A 101 4.02 -0.84 13.48
N SER A 102 4.35 0.28 12.83
CA SER A 102 3.88 0.64 11.50
C SER A 102 5.04 1.06 10.59
N PRO A 103 4.93 0.83 9.26
CA PRO A 103 6.01 1.14 8.30
C PRO A 103 6.42 2.61 8.30
N ASP A 104 5.51 3.52 8.67
CA ASP A 104 5.80 4.95 8.78
C ASP A 104 6.85 5.27 9.87
N LEU A 105 7.00 4.42 10.88
CA LEU A 105 7.97 4.62 11.97
C LEU A 105 9.43 4.41 11.54
N LEU A 106 9.65 3.71 10.42
CA LEU A 106 10.99 3.39 9.92
C LEU A 106 11.52 4.38 8.88
N GLY A 107 10.90 5.56 8.71
CA GLY A 107 11.38 6.60 7.80
C GLY A 107 11.34 6.26 6.29
N ILE A 108 10.80 5.10 5.94
CA ILE A 108 10.58 4.66 4.55
C ILE A 108 9.66 5.67 3.83
N THR A 109 8.55 6.03 4.49
CA THR A 109 7.59 7.01 3.99
C THR A 109 8.22 8.40 3.82
N SER A 110 9.05 8.84 4.79
CA SER A 110 9.78 10.11 4.68
C SER A 110 10.80 10.11 3.53
N GLY A 111 11.46 8.98 3.26
CA GLY A 111 12.36 8.81 2.11
C GLY A 111 11.64 8.91 0.78
N ALA A 112 10.49 8.23 0.67
CA ALA A 112 9.63 8.31 -0.51
C ALA A 112 9.18 9.77 -0.76
N SER A 113 8.73 10.45 0.29
CA SER A 113 8.28 11.84 0.26
C SER A 113 9.36 12.82 -0.15
N ALA A 114 10.55 12.74 0.46
CA ALA A 114 11.65 13.63 0.11
C ALA A 114 12.07 13.46 -1.36
N ALA A 115 12.18 12.22 -1.84
CA ALA A 115 12.54 11.94 -3.22
C ALA A 115 11.44 12.34 -4.22
N ALA A 116 10.17 12.15 -3.87
CA ALA A 116 9.04 12.58 -4.69
C ALA A 116 9.00 14.11 -4.83
N VAL A 117 9.19 14.84 -3.73
CA VAL A 117 9.23 16.31 -3.76
C VAL A 117 10.44 16.82 -4.55
N LEU A 118 11.62 16.22 -4.34
CA LEU A 118 12.80 16.53 -5.14
C LEU A 118 12.55 16.28 -6.64
N TYR A 119 11.92 15.15 -6.98
CA TYR A 119 11.58 14.85 -8.37
C TYR A 119 10.60 15.85 -8.96
N LEU A 120 9.53 16.18 -8.24
CA LEU A 120 8.54 17.16 -8.68
C LEU A 120 9.16 18.53 -8.91
N SER A 121 10.04 18.99 -8.02
CA SER A 121 10.65 20.31 -8.09
C SER A 121 11.70 20.47 -9.18
N PHE A 122 12.50 19.43 -9.45
CA PHE A 122 13.68 19.57 -10.31
C PHE A 122 13.62 18.77 -11.61
N PHE A 123 12.84 17.68 -11.67
CA PHE A 123 12.92 16.71 -12.77
C PHE A 123 11.62 16.49 -13.53
N SER A 124 10.46 16.67 -12.87
CA SER A 124 9.15 16.36 -13.46
C SER A 124 8.86 17.13 -14.75
N ALA A 125 9.30 18.39 -14.85
CA ALA A 125 9.13 19.21 -16.04
C ALA A 125 9.91 18.68 -17.27
N ALA A 126 11.07 18.04 -17.06
CA ALA A 126 11.93 17.55 -18.13
C ALA A 126 11.69 16.07 -18.47
N LEU A 127 11.43 15.24 -17.45
CA LEU A 127 11.33 13.78 -17.59
C LEU A 127 9.88 13.25 -17.58
N GLY A 128 8.92 14.11 -17.19
CA GLY A 128 7.50 13.78 -17.09
C GLY A 128 7.09 13.12 -15.77
N ALA A 129 5.81 13.20 -15.42
CA ALA A 129 5.30 12.73 -14.12
C ALA A 129 5.33 11.19 -13.94
N GLN A 130 5.48 10.43 -15.03
CA GLN A 130 5.44 8.96 -15.03
C GLN A 130 6.56 8.29 -14.24
N PHE A 131 7.71 8.95 -14.03
CA PHE A 131 8.81 8.40 -13.24
C PHE A 131 8.74 8.79 -11.75
N LEU A 132 7.72 9.55 -11.34
CA LEU A 132 7.52 9.91 -9.94
C LEU A 132 7.44 8.69 -9.00
N PRO A 133 6.72 7.59 -9.34
CA PRO A 133 6.73 6.39 -8.50
C PRO A 133 8.11 5.76 -8.38
N LEU A 134 8.92 5.80 -9.44
CA LEU A 134 10.28 5.26 -9.41
C LEU A 134 11.17 6.09 -8.48
N ALA A 135 11.09 7.42 -8.55
CA ALA A 135 11.81 8.30 -7.61
C ALA A 135 11.39 8.08 -6.16
N ALA A 136 10.09 7.87 -5.91
CA ALA A 136 9.60 7.58 -4.57
C ALA A 136 10.11 6.22 -4.04
N ILE A 137 10.09 5.17 -4.87
CA ILE A 137 10.60 3.84 -4.51
C ILE A 137 12.11 3.89 -4.22
N THR A 138 12.88 4.60 -5.04
CA THR A 138 14.33 4.75 -4.81
C THR A 138 14.61 5.53 -3.54
N GLY A 139 13.89 6.62 -3.28
CA GLY A 139 13.98 7.37 -2.02
C GLY A 139 13.65 6.54 -0.79
N ALA A 140 12.56 5.77 -0.85
CA ALA A 140 12.17 4.83 0.20
C ALA A 140 13.26 3.77 0.47
N GLY A 141 13.80 3.18 -0.60
CA GLY A 141 14.86 2.18 -0.52
C GLY A 141 16.17 2.74 0.05
N LEU A 142 16.57 3.94 -0.37
CA LEU A 142 17.76 4.61 0.16
C LEU A 142 17.59 4.96 1.64
N ALA A 143 16.44 5.49 2.05
CA ALA A 143 16.17 5.76 3.46
C ALA A 143 16.21 4.48 4.30
N ALA A 144 15.56 3.41 3.84
CA ALA A 144 15.60 2.11 4.50
C ALA A 144 17.04 1.57 4.62
N LEU A 145 17.84 1.69 3.57
CA LEU A 145 19.24 1.27 3.56
C LEU A 145 20.08 2.08 4.56
N VAL A 146 19.95 3.39 4.55
CA VAL A 146 20.66 4.28 5.49
C VAL A 146 20.30 3.93 6.94
N ILE A 147 19.02 3.76 7.23
CA ILE A 147 18.56 3.42 8.57
C ILE A 147 19.10 2.05 9.00
N TYR A 148 19.07 1.06 8.10
CA TYR A 148 19.62 -0.26 8.37
C TYR A 148 21.12 -0.20 8.68
N LEU A 149 21.91 0.50 7.85
CA LEU A 149 23.36 0.62 8.02
C LEU A 149 23.72 1.35 9.32
N LEU A 150 23.00 2.42 9.66
CA LEU A 150 23.21 3.16 10.91
C LEU A 150 22.77 2.35 12.14
N ALA A 151 21.73 1.52 12.01
CA ALA A 151 21.24 0.68 13.09
C ALA A 151 22.12 -0.56 13.35
N TRP A 152 22.99 -0.90 12.40
CA TRP A 152 23.82 -2.09 12.47
C TRP A 152 24.93 -1.93 13.53
N ASN A 153 24.89 -2.75 14.58
CA ASN A 153 26.03 -2.93 15.49
C ASN A 153 25.99 -4.36 16.05
N GLN A 154 26.71 -5.27 15.40
CA GLN A 154 26.75 -6.72 15.71
C GLN A 154 25.37 -7.39 15.69
N GLY A 155 24.47 -6.87 14.86
CA GLY A 155 23.05 -7.23 14.78
C GLY A 155 22.16 -5.98 14.74
N ALA A 156 20.97 -6.12 14.15
CA ALA A 156 19.99 -5.05 14.09
C ALA A 156 19.04 -5.15 15.30
N SER A 157 19.20 -4.26 16.27
CA SER A 157 18.24 -4.13 17.38
C SER A 157 16.98 -3.39 16.90
N PRO A 158 15.75 -3.95 17.07
CA PRO A 158 14.52 -3.29 16.65
C PRO A 158 14.35 -1.89 17.25
N LEU A 159 14.73 -1.71 18.53
CA LEU A 159 14.64 -0.41 19.19
C LEU A 159 15.57 0.63 18.55
N ARG A 160 16.80 0.23 18.17
CA ARG A 160 17.76 1.14 17.53
C ARG A 160 17.30 1.54 16.14
N MET A 161 16.72 0.61 15.37
CA MET A 161 16.12 0.90 14.07
C MET A 161 15.02 1.94 14.18
N VAL A 162 14.17 1.85 15.21
CA VAL A 162 13.11 2.85 15.46
C VAL A 162 13.71 4.21 15.80
N LEU A 163 14.66 4.30 16.73
CA LEU A 163 15.27 5.58 17.13
C LEU A 163 15.98 6.29 15.97
N ILE A 164 16.74 5.54 15.17
CA ILE A 164 17.40 6.06 13.98
C ILE A 164 16.37 6.45 12.92
N GLY A 165 15.33 5.62 12.74
CA GLY A 165 14.23 5.90 11.83
C GLY A 165 13.54 7.22 12.13
N VAL A 166 13.29 7.53 13.40
CA VAL A 166 12.72 8.83 13.81
C VAL A 166 13.67 9.99 13.47
N GLY A 167 14.97 9.85 13.75
CA GLY A 167 15.97 10.88 13.43
C GLY A 167 16.10 11.14 11.92
N VAL A 168 16.19 10.08 11.13
CA VAL A 168 16.26 10.16 9.66
C VAL A 168 14.96 10.72 9.07
N SER A 169 13.80 10.31 9.60
CA SER A 169 12.49 10.87 9.21
C SER A 169 12.43 12.38 9.40
N ALA A 170 12.89 12.87 10.56
CA ALA A 170 12.92 14.31 10.86
C ALA A 170 13.83 15.08 9.90
N LEU A 171 15.02 14.53 9.59
CA LEU A 171 15.93 15.12 8.62
C LEU A 171 15.30 15.18 7.22
N LEU A 172 14.69 14.09 6.75
CA LEU A 172 14.05 14.02 5.44
C LEU A 172 12.81 14.93 5.36
N ALA A 173 12.06 15.08 6.44
CA ALA A 173 10.96 16.05 6.54
C ALA A 173 11.47 17.50 6.45
N ALA A 174 12.60 17.82 7.08
CA ALA A 174 13.25 19.12 6.97
C ALA A 174 13.71 19.39 5.52
N VAL A 175 14.31 18.40 4.85
CA VAL A 175 14.68 18.49 3.42
C VAL A 175 13.45 18.71 2.54
N THR A 176 12.37 17.96 2.79
CA THR A 176 11.11 18.12 2.05
C THR A 176 10.58 19.54 2.19
N THR A 177 10.53 20.06 3.42
CA THR A 177 10.07 21.43 3.71
C THR A 177 10.97 22.46 3.04
N PHE A 178 12.28 22.31 3.13
CA PHE A 178 13.25 23.19 2.50
C PHE A 178 13.02 23.29 0.98
N ILE A 179 12.86 22.15 0.29
CA ILE A 179 12.61 22.15 -1.15
C ILE A 179 11.29 22.88 -1.48
N LEU A 180 10.23 22.63 -0.72
CA LEU A 180 8.92 23.24 -0.96
C LEU A 180 8.93 24.76 -0.80
N VAL A 181 9.71 25.29 0.16
CA VAL A 181 9.84 26.74 0.39
C VAL A 181 10.42 27.46 -0.83
N PHE A 182 11.36 26.82 -1.54
CA PHE A 182 11.99 27.39 -2.74
C PHE A 182 11.34 26.94 -4.05
N SER A 183 10.28 26.12 -4.00
CA SER A 183 9.60 25.62 -5.19
C SER A 183 8.46 26.53 -5.64
N PRO A 184 8.15 26.59 -6.95
CA PRO A 184 6.99 27.32 -7.44
C PRO A 184 5.68 26.81 -6.83
N LEU A 185 4.70 27.69 -6.63
CA LEU A 185 3.42 27.35 -6.00
C LEU A 185 2.71 26.15 -6.64
N THR A 186 2.74 26.03 -7.98
CA THR A 186 2.14 24.92 -8.72
C THR A 186 2.76 23.55 -8.39
N THR A 187 4.08 23.53 -8.24
CA THR A 187 4.84 22.33 -7.82
C THR A 187 4.51 22.00 -6.38
N THR A 188 4.51 23.00 -5.50
CA THR A 188 4.21 22.85 -4.08
C THR A 188 2.80 22.28 -3.85
N LEU A 189 1.78 22.76 -4.57
CA LEU A 189 0.43 22.19 -4.50
C LEU A 189 0.38 20.73 -4.97
N SER A 190 1.08 20.41 -6.07
CA SER A 190 1.17 19.03 -6.58
C SER A 190 1.88 18.11 -5.59
N ALA A 191 2.94 18.59 -4.96
CA ALA A 191 3.64 17.90 -3.90
C ALA A 191 2.76 17.67 -2.67
N TYR A 192 1.97 18.66 -2.24
CA TYR A 192 1.05 18.47 -1.11
C TYR A 192 0.01 17.38 -1.37
N VAL A 193 -0.59 17.34 -2.57
CA VAL A 193 -1.52 16.26 -2.94
C VAL A 193 -0.83 14.89 -2.87
N TRP A 194 0.42 14.82 -3.32
CA TRP A 194 1.20 13.58 -3.26
C TRP A 194 1.54 13.16 -1.82
N LEU A 195 2.00 14.10 -0.99
CA LEU A 195 2.37 13.87 0.41
C LEU A 195 1.20 13.41 1.27
N THR A 196 -0.03 13.88 0.98
CA THR A 196 -1.23 13.43 1.70
C THR A 196 -1.69 12.04 1.29
N GLY A 197 -1.22 11.53 0.16
CA GLY A 197 -1.72 10.31 -0.46
C GLY A 197 -3.12 10.49 -1.08
N SER A 198 -3.30 10.02 -2.31
CA SER A 198 -4.59 10.07 -2.98
C SER A 198 -4.72 8.98 -4.04
N VAL A 199 -5.91 8.42 -4.16
CA VAL A 199 -6.32 7.56 -5.29
C VAL A 199 -7.16 8.33 -6.32
N TYR A 200 -7.28 9.65 -6.16
CA TYR A 200 -7.95 10.51 -7.12
C TYR A 200 -7.17 10.56 -8.44
N GLY A 201 -7.89 10.56 -9.56
CA GLY A 201 -7.27 10.57 -10.89
C GLY A 201 -6.66 9.24 -11.32
N ALA A 202 -6.86 8.15 -10.56
CA ALA A 202 -6.38 6.82 -10.94
C ALA A 202 -6.99 6.37 -12.28
N SER A 203 -6.12 5.90 -13.18
CA SER A 203 -6.49 5.21 -14.41
C SER A 203 -6.31 3.70 -14.24
N TRP A 204 -6.60 2.91 -15.27
CA TRP A 204 -6.33 1.46 -15.20
C TRP A 204 -4.84 1.10 -15.24
N SER A 205 -3.95 2.04 -15.58
CA SER A 205 -2.51 1.76 -15.67
C SER A 205 -1.89 1.53 -14.29
N GLU A 206 -2.26 2.33 -13.29
CA GLU A 206 -1.74 2.25 -11.92
C GLU A 206 -2.11 0.95 -11.19
N PRO A 207 -3.40 0.54 -11.10
CA PRO A 207 -3.77 -0.70 -10.43
C PRO A 207 -3.23 -1.93 -11.16
N ARG A 208 -3.11 -1.92 -12.51
CA ARG A 208 -2.48 -3.02 -13.25
C ARG A 208 -1.00 -3.15 -12.92
N ALA A 209 -0.27 -2.03 -12.88
CA ALA A 209 1.14 -2.02 -12.49
C ALA A 209 1.30 -2.53 -11.05
N LEU A 210 0.52 -2.00 -10.10
CA LEU A 210 0.58 -2.42 -8.69
C LEU A 210 0.20 -3.90 -8.50
N ALA A 211 -0.81 -4.39 -9.23
CA ALA A 211 -1.18 -5.80 -9.22
C ALA A 211 -0.01 -6.68 -9.71
N GLY A 212 0.70 -6.27 -10.78
CA GLY A 212 1.91 -6.96 -11.23
C GLY A 212 2.99 -7.05 -10.16
N TRP A 213 3.26 -5.94 -9.45
CA TRP A 213 4.20 -5.92 -8.32
C TRP A 213 3.76 -6.82 -7.17
N LEU A 214 2.47 -6.81 -6.81
CA LEU A 214 1.94 -7.66 -5.74
C LEU A 214 1.94 -9.15 -6.10
N LEU A 215 1.63 -9.48 -7.36
CA LEU A 215 1.70 -10.84 -7.88
C LEU A 215 3.11 -11.43 -7.81
N LEU A 216 4.15 -10.60 -7.90
CA LEU A 216 5.54 -11.02 -7.75
C LEU A 216 5.97 -11.07 -6.27
N THR A 217 5.65 -10.02 -5.51
CA THR A 217 6.17 -9.85 -4.15
C THR A 217 5.45 -10.71 -3.11
N VAL A 218 4.12 -10.84 -3.18
CA VAL A 218 3.35 -11.59 -2.17
C VAL A 218 3.73 -13.08 -2.15
N PRO A 219 3.81 -13.80 -3.29
CA PRO A 219 4.25 -15.19 -3.26
C PRO A 219 5.67 -15.35 -2.71
N LEU A 220 6.60 -14.46 -3.08
CA LEU A 220 7.96 -14.47 -2.57
C LEU A 220 7.99 -14.30 -1.04
N LEU A 221 7.21 -13.35 -0.51
CA LEU A 221 7.08 -13.13 0.93
C LEU A 221 6.50 -14.35 1.65
N VAL A 222 5.49 -15.01 1.07
CA VAL A 222 4.92 -16.24 1.63
C VAL A 222 5.96 -17.36 1.66
N LEU A 223 6.79 -17.51 0.63
CA LEU A 223 7.87 -18.50 0.59
C LEU A 223 8.93 -18.23 1.67
N LEU A 224 9.37 -16.96 1.81
CA LEU A 224 10.35 -16.56 2.82
C LEU A 224 9.82 -16.73 4.26
N ALA A 225 8.55 -16.38 4.50
CA ALA A 225 7.90 -16.56 5.80
C ALA A 225 7.86 -18.02 6.23
N ARG A 226 7.70 -18.95 5.28
CA ARG A 226 7.73 -20.41 5.56
C ARG A 226 9.12 -20.89 5.94
N GLN A 227 10.17 -20.39 5.29
CA GLN A 227 11.56 -20.77 5.61
C GLN A 227 11.95 -20.31 7.02
N GLY A 228 11.58 -19.10 7.42
CA GLY A 228 11.82 -18.59 8.78
C GLY A 228 11.12 -19.41 9.88
N ALA A 229 9.92 -19.92 9.61
CA ALA A 229 9.18 -20.77 10.56
C ALA A 229 9.81 -22.16 10.78
N HIS A 230 10.51 -22.70 9.77
CA HIS A 230 11.24 -23.97 9.88
C HIS A 230 12.59 -23.82 10.60
N ALA A 231 13.24 -22.65 10.51
CA ALA A 231 14.52 -22.39 11.15
C ALA A 231 14.42 -22.20 12.68
N THR A 232 13.26 -21.85 13.21
CA THR A 232 13.03 -21.67 14.67
C THR A 232 12.67 -22.96 15.42
N THR A 233 12.59 -24.10 14.72
CA THR A 233 12.23 -25.41 15.29
C THR A 233 13.39 -26.42 15.32
N GLY A 234 14.63 -25.96 15.07
CA GLY A 234 15.85 -26.76 15.12
C GLY A 234 16.71 -26.41 16.33
#